data_AF-A0A829Q361-F1
#
_entry.id   AF-A0A829Q361-F1
#
_cell.length_a   1.000
_cell.length_b   1.000
_cell.length_c   1.000
_cell.angle_alpha   90.00
_cell.angle_beta   90.00
_cell.angle_gamma   90.00
#
_symmetry.space_group_name_H-M   'P 1'
#
loop_
_entity.id
_entity.type
_entity.pdbx_description
1 polymer ?
#
loop_
_entity_poly.entity_id
_entity_poly.type
_entity_poly.pdbx_seq_one_letter_code
_entity_poly.pdbx_strand_id
1 'polypeptide(L)'
;MRNEIPLRINAKAWQNHPMIEDPSTAQARALLTSLYEHVNEVSQSIIETERRNQNAPVRPTAARHRRRHLIALRKDLYEAHRLIDELHRTFSSARNIPWPTANAPEAPRQ
;
A
#
# COMPACT_ATOMS: atom_id res chain seq x y z
N MET A 1 60.64 14.71 -28.13
CA MET A 1 59.80 15.53 -27.22
C MET A 1 58.56 14.71 -26.89
N ARG A 2 58.50 14.11 -25.69
CA ARG A 2 57.35 13.35 -25.20
C ARG A 2 56.51 14.32 -24.39
N ASN A 3 55.32 14.66 -24.88
CA ASN A 3 54.40 15.52 -24.16
C ASN A 3 53.42 14.62 -23.41
N GLU A 4 53.59 14.58 -22.10
CA GLU A 4 52.83 13.79 -21.15
C GLU A 4 51.40 14.34 -21.02
N ILE A 5 50.41 13.47 -21.21
CA ILE A 5 48.99 13.75 -20.95
C ILE A 5 48.78 13.63 -19.44
N PRO A 6 48.34 14.66 -18.72
CA PRO A 6 47.96 14.48 -17.33
C PRO A 6 46.51 13.96 -17.26
N LEU A 7 46.34 12.64 -17.29
CA LEU A 7 45.13 11.96 -16.82
C LEU A 7 45.06 12.07 -15.28
N ARG A 8 44.76 13.26 -14.74
CA ARG A 8 44.22 13.38 -13.38
C ARG A 8 42.72 13.12 -13.44
N ILE A 9 42.36 11.84 -13.61
CA ILE A 9 41.01 11.38 -13.29
C ILE A 9 40.84 11.57 -11.78
N ASN A 10 40.10 12.62 -11.43
CA ASN A 10 39.74 12.95 -10.06
C ASN A 10 38.78 11.88 -9.53
N ALA A 11 39.31 10.92 -8.76
CA ALA A 11 38.56 9.82 -8.15
C ALA A 11 37.46 10.26 -7.14
N LYS A 12 37.32 11.57 -6.85
CA LYS A 12 36.27 12.10 -5.97
C LYS A 12 34.95 12.42 -6.67
N ALA A 13 34.86 12.32 -8.00
CA ALA A 13 33.65 12.66 -8.75
C ALA A 13 32.49 11.65 -8.60
N TRP A 14 32.72 10.49 -7.97
CA TRP A 14 31.68 9.47 -7.75
C TRP A 14 31.01 9.54 -6.37
N GLN A 15 31.38 10.50 -5.52
CA GLN A 15 30.89 10.58 -4.14
C GLN A 15 29.48 11.21 -4.01
N ASN A 16 28.90 11.71 -5.10
CA ASN A 16 27.54 12.24 -5.14
C ASN A 16 26.71 11.50 -6.20
N HIS A 17 26.70 10.17 -6.16
CA HIS A 17 25.60 9.46 -6.78
C HIS A 17 24.33 9.85 -6.00
N PRO A 18 23.33 10.51 -6.62
CA PRO A 18 22.04 10.60 -5.97
C PRO A 18 21.65 9.16 -5.61
N MET A 19 21.25 8.95 -4.36
CA MET A 19 20.61 7.72 -3.90
C MET A 19 19.36 7.52 -4.76
N ILE A 20 19.56 6.96 -5.97
CA ILE A 20 18.48 6.45 -6.81
C ILE A 20 17.90 5.36 -5.94
N GLU A 21 16.71 5.60 -5.41
CA GLU A 21 16.02 4.59 -4.64
C GLU A 21 16.04 3.30 -5.45
N ASP A 22 16.49 2.23 -4.79
CA ASP A 22 16.55 0.92 -5.40
C ASP A 22 15.21 0.64 -6.11
N PRO A 23 15.21 0.31 -7.41
CA PRO A 23 13.97 0.20 -8.18
C PRO A 23 13.00 -0.81 -7.58
N SER A 24 13.51 -1.83 -6.87
CA SER A 24 12.67 -2.77 -6.11
C SER A 24 12.00 -2.12 -4.91
N THR A 25 12.66 -1.19 -4.22
CA THR A 25 12.06 -0.36 -3.16
C THR A 25 10.97 0.57 -3.71
N ALA A 26 11.20 1.23 -4.85
CA ALA A 26 10.19 2.09 -5.48
C ALA A 26 8.95 1.29 -5.92
N GLN A 27 9.16 0.09 -6.49
CA GLN A 27 8.08 -0.81 -6.89
C GLN A 27 7.30 -1.35 -5.69
N ALA A 28 7.99 -1.76 -4.62
CA ALA A 28 7.34 -2.20 -3.38
C ALA A 28 6.46 -1.12 -2.78
N ARG A 29 6.91 0.14 -2.84
CA ARG A 29 6.13 1.30 -2.41
C ARG A 29 4.86 1.51 -3.24
N ALA A 30 4.97 1.44 -4.57
CA ALA A 30 3.80 1.56 -5.45
C ALA A 30 2.77 0.44 -5.18
N LEU A 31 3.26 -0.79 -4.97
CA LEU A 31 2.40 -1.93 -4.62
C LEU A 31 1.72 -1.74 -3.25
N LEU A 32 2.44 -1.23 -2.24
CA LEU A 32 1.86 -0.92 -0.93
C LEU A 32 0.74 0.12 -1.03
N THR A 33 0.92 1.18 -1.82
CA THR A 33 -0.14 2.18 -2.06
C THR A 33 -1.39 1.54 -2.64
N SER A 34 -1.24 0.71 -3.68
CA SER A 34 -2.37 0.01 -4.30
C SER A 34 -3.07 -0.96 -3.34
N LEU A 35 -2.30 -1.66 -2.48
CA LEU A 35 -2.87 -2.54 -1.45
C LEU A 35 -3.66 -1.75 -0.40
N TYR A 36 -3.20 -0.57 0.02
CA TYR A 36 -3.94 0.28 0.94
C TYR A 36 -5.25 0.80 0.35
N GLU A 37 -5.22 1.23 -0.92
CA GLU A 37 -6.42 1.61 -1.65
C GLU A 37 -7.42 0.46 -1.70
N HIS A 38 -6.94 -0.75 -2.04
CA HIS A 38 -7.77 -1.94 -2.09
C HIS A 38 -8.37 -2.30 -0.73
N VAL A 39 -7.60 -2.21 0.37
CA VAL A 39 -8.12 -2.40 1.73
C VAL A 39 -9.25 -1.42 2.04
N ASN A 40 -9.08 -0.15 1.68
CA ASN A 40 -10.11 0.87 1.88
C ASN A 40 -11.38 0.53 1.07
N GLU A 41 -11.25 0.18 -0.20
CA GLU A 41 -12.38 -0.21 -1.06
C GLU A 41 -13.15 -1.43 -0.51
N VAL A 42 -12.43 -2.49 -0.13
CA VAL A 42 -13.02 -3.71 0.43
C VAL A 42 -13.73 -3.39 1.75
N SER A 43 -13.12 -2.56 2.61
CA SER A 43 -13.73 -2.13 3.88
C SER A 43 -15.03 -1.35 3.66
N GLN A 44 -15.05 -0.42 2.70
CA GLN A 44 -16.28 0.31 2.34
C GLN A 44 -17.36 -0.62 1.78
N SER A 45 -16.97 -1.59 0.95
CA SER A 45 -17.90 -2.60 0.39
C SER A 45 -18.51 -3.48 1.49
N ILE A 46 -17.75 -3.84 2.52
CA ILE A 46 -18.25 -4.55 3.71
C ILE A 46 -19.28 -3.69 4.43
N ILE A 47 -18.94 -2.44 4.76
CA ILE A 47 -19.84 -1.49 5.46
C ILE A 47 -21.15 -1.31 4.67
N GLU A 48 -21.05 -1.11 3.35
CA GLU A 48 -22.22 -0.93 2.50
C GLU A 48 -23.08 -2.19 2.46
N THR A 49 -22.46 -3.36 2.31
CA THR A 49 -23.17 -4.64 2.27
C THR A 49 -23.87 -4.93 3.60
N GLU A 50 -23.25 -4.62 4.73
CA GLU A 50 -23.84 -4.74 6.06
C GLU A 50 -25.01 -3.78 6.25
N ARG A 51 -24.87 -2.51 5.85
CA ARG A 51 -25.96 -1.51 5.87
C ARG A 51 -27.15 -1.96 5.03
N ARG A 52 -26.91 -2.45 3.82
CA ARG A 52 -27.96 -2.99 2.93
C ARG A 52 -28.63 -4.22 3.53
N ASN A 53 -27.90 -5.02 4.31
CA ASN A 53 -28.46 -6.19 4.97
C ASN A 53 -29.38 -5.80 6.14
N GLN A 54 -29.06 -4.75 6.89
CA GLN A 54 -29.92 -4.23 7.97
C GLN A 54 -31.25 -3.66 7.44
N ASN A 55 -31.22 -2.98 6.29
CA ASN A 55 -32.39 -2.29 5.74
C ASN A 55 -33.29 -3.15 4.83
N ALA A 56 -32.90 -4.39 4.55
CA ALA A 56 -33.61 -5.21 3.56
C ALA A 56 -34.58 -6.22 4.18
N PRO A 57 -35.74 -6.46 3.55
CA PRO A 57 -36.67 -7.49 4.00
C PRO A 57 -36.03 -8.89 3.92
N VAL A 58 -36.39 -9.74 4.88
CA VAL A 58 -35.79 -11.08 5.09
C VAL A 58 -36.22 -12.03 3.98
N ARG A 59 -35.47 -12.02 2.86
CA ARG A 59 -35.54 -13.04 1.82
C ARG A 59 -34.40 -14.06 2.04
N PRO A 60 -34.70 -15.34 2.34
CA PRO A 60 -33.68 -16.32 2.75
C PRO A 60 -32.55 -16.52 1.72
N THR A 61 -32.89 -16.54 0.43
CA THR A 61 -31.92 -16.73 -0.67
C THR A 61 -30.99 -15.51 -0.83
N ALA A 62 -31.55 -14.30 -0.78
CA ALA A 62 -30.78 -13.06 -0.82
C ALA A 62 -29.88 -12.90 0.43
N ALA A 63 -30.39 -13.27 1.61
CA ALA A 63 -29.61 -13.27 2.85
C ALA A 63 -28.41 -14.24 2.79
N ARG A 64 -28.61 -15.44 2.23
CA ARG A 64 -27.52 -16.41 2.03
C ARG A 64 -26.47 -15.91 1.04
N HIS A 65 -26.90 -15.30 -0.06
CA HIS A 65 -25.99 -14.69 -1.04
C HIS A 65 -25.14 -13.58 -0.41
N ARG A 66 -25.78 -12.65 0.32
CA ARG A 66 -25.08 -11.56 1.03
C ARG A 66 -24.09 -12.07 2.07
N ARG A 67 -24.45 -13.10 2.85
CA ARG A 67 -23.52 -13.73 3.80
C ARG A 67 -22.29 -14.31 3.11
N ARG A 68 -22.47 -15.01 1.98
CA ARG A 68 -21.35 -15.54 1.19
C ARG A 68 -20.46 -14.43 0.64
N HIS A 69 -21.07 -13.35 0.15
CA HIS A 69 -20.35 -12.19 -0.34
C HIS A 69 -19.52 -11.52 0.78
N LEU A 70 -20.10 -11.31 1.97
CA LEU A 70 -19.36 -10.79 3.14
C LEU A 70 -18.20 -11.68 3.56
N ILE A 71 -18.35 -13.01 3.50
CA ILE A 71 -17.25 -13.94 3.80
C ILE A 71 -16.11 -13.78 2.78
N ALA A 72 -16.43 -13.60 1.51
CA ALA A 72 -15.42 -13.37 0.47
C ALA A 72 -14.68 -12.04 0.72
N LEU A 73 -15.40 -10.93 0.92
CA LEU A 73 -14.79 -9.62 1.20
C LEU A 73 -13.87 -9.65 2.42
N ARG A 74 -14.29 -10.34 3.50
CA ARG A 74 -13.44 -10.49 4.69
C ARG A 74 -12.17 -11.28 4.40
N LYS A 75 -12.25 -12.34 3.58
CA LYS A 75 -11.05 -13.09 3.17
C LYS A 75 -10.10 -12.21 2.35
N ASP A 76 -10.63 -11.46 1.40
CA ASP A 76 -9.82 -10.55 0.57
C ASP A 76 -9.12 -9.50 1.45
N LEU A 77 -9.81 -8.97 2.45
CA LEU A 77 -9.25 -8.06 3.44
C LEU A 77 -8.12 -8.70 4.27
N TYR A 78 -8.27 -9.95 4.68
CA TYR A 78 -7.22 -10.67 5.42
C TYR A 78 -5.98 -10.90 4.54
N GLU A 79 -6.15 -11.32 3.29
CA GLU A 79 -5.03 -11.53 2.38
C GLU A 79 -4.32 -10.21 2.05
N ALA A 80 -5.05 -9.11 1.86
CA ALA A 80 -4.45 -7.80 1.62
C ALA A 80 -3.57 -7.37 2.81
N HIS A 81 -4.05 -7.49 4.05
CA HIS A 81 -3.24 -7.20 5.24
C HIS A 81 -2.02 -8.11 5.35
N ARG A 82 -2.17 -9.41 5.08
CA ARG A 82 -1.06 -10.35 5.07
C ARG A 82 0.02 -9.95 4.06
N LEU A 83 -0.37 -9.54 2.84
CA LEU A 83 0.56 -9.10 1.81
C LEU A 83 1.29 -7.80 2.21
N ILE A 84 0.59 -6.87 2.86
CA ILE A 84 1.19 -5.65 3.42
C ILE A 84 2.26 -6.01 4.45
N ASP A 85 1.94 -6.91 5.40
CA ASP A 85 2.88 -7.35 6.43
C ASP A 85 4.13 -8.04 5.84
N GLU A 86 3.93 -8.87 4.81
CA GLU A 86 5.01 -9.56 4.11
C GLU A 86 5.90 -8.59 3.32
N LEU A 87 5.32 -7.59 2.66
CA LEU A 87 6.05 -6.52 1.97
C LEU A 87 6.82 -5.64 2.96
N HIS A 88 6.25 -5.30 4.11
CA HIS A 88 6.95 -4.54 5.15
C HIS A 88 8.10 -5.31 5.79
N ARG A 89 7.99 -6.63 5.89
CA ARG A 89 9.07 -7.50 6.38
C ARG A 89 10.20 -7.59 5.36
N THR A 90 9.87 -7.72 4.08
CA THR A 90 10.84 -7.90 2.99
C THR A 90 11.54 -6.59 2.62
N PHE A 91 10.80 -5.49 2.58
CA PHE A 91 11.30 -4.17 2.21
C PHE A 91 11.19 -3.22 3.40
N SER A 92 12.10 -3.38 4.37
CA SER A 92 12.13 -2.52 5.56
C SER A 92 12.27 -1.02 5.22
N SER A 93 12.94 -0.69 4.11
CA SER A 93 13.09 0.68 3.57
C SER A 93 11.79 1.26 2.96
N ALA A 94 10.79 0.42 2.68
CA ALA A 94 9.49 0.85 2.15
C ALA A 94 8.47 1.17 3.27
N ARG A 95 8.82 0.91 4.55
CA ARG A 95 7.98 1.16 5.74
C ARG A 95 7.64 2.65 5.96
N ASN A 96 8.30 3.56 5.26
CA ASN A 96 8.09 5.00 5.41
C ASN A 96 6.83 5.51 4.69
N ILE A 97 5.99 4.63 4.14
CA ILE A 97 4.66 5.02 3.65
C ILE A 97 3.71 5.06 4.86
N PRO A 98 3.24 6.25 5.29
CA PRO A 98 2.18 6.33 6.27
C PRO A 98 0.94 5.65 5.69
N TRP A 99 0.35 4.73 6.46
CA TRP A 99 -0.98 4.20 6.15
C TRP A 99 -1.90 5.38 5.80
N PRO A 100 -2.60 5.38 4.65
CA PRO A 100 -3.57 6.41 4.37
C PRO A 100 -4.72 6.20 5.35
N THR A 101 -4.62 6.84 6.52
CA THR A 101 -5.78 7.11 7.38
C THR A 101 -6.66 8.06 6.60
N ALA A 102 -7.37 7.53 5.62
CA ALA A 102 -8.48 8.20 4.98
C ALA A 102 -9.45 8.57 6.10
N ASN A 103 -9.48 9.86 6.42
CA ASN A 103 -10.38 10.52 7.38
C ASN A 103 -9.98 10.42 8.87
N ALA A 104 -8.78 10.88 9.24
CA ALA A 104 -8.71 11.59 10.52
C ALA A 104 -9.29 13.00 10.27
N PRO A 105 -10.49 13.36 10.76
CA PRO A 105 -10.88 14.76 10.75
C PRO A 105 -9.81 15.49 11.56
N GLU A 106 -9.13 16.41 10.89
CA GLU A 106 -8.21 17.36 11.49
C GLU A 106 -9.00 18.11 12.56
N ALA A 107 -8.91 17.63 13.81
CA ALA A 107 -9.51 18.28 14.94
C ALA A 107 -8.82 19.65 15.05
N PRO A 108 -9.57 20.77 14.99
CA PRO A 108 -8.98 22.08 15.10
C PRO A 108 -8.31 22.17 16.47
N ARG A 109 -6.99 22.37 16.46
CA ARG A 109 -6.26 22.72 17.68
C ARG A 109 -6.80 24.07 18.15
N GLN A 110 -7.19 24.09 19.42
CA GLN A 110 -7.70 25.28 20.11
C GLN A 110 -6.67 26.41 20.16
#